data_AF-A0A533WMQ1-F1
#
_entry.id   AF-A0A533WMQ1-F1
#
_cell.length_a   1.000
_cell.length_b   1.000
_cell.length_c   1.000
_cell.angle_alpha   90.00
_cell.angle_beta   90.00
_cell.angle_gamma   90.00
#
_symmetry.space_group_name_H-M   'P 1'
#
loop_
_entity.id
_entity.type
_entity.pdbx_description
1 polymer ?
#
loop_
_entity_poly.entity_id
_entity_poly.type
_entity_poly.pdbx_seq_one_letter_code
_entity_poly.pdbx_strand_id
1 'polypeptide(L)'
;MNTDNLSALVVGIGVVVLIAGFGVYFNSPGLNKAVSGQQENFKHANIGNATLQIDKSQFRLAPELAKISGYINTNPITLADLKGKVVLVDFWTYSCINCIRTIPYLDAWHEKYADKGLVIIGVHTPEFEFEKD
;
A
#
# COMPACT_ATOMS: atom_id res chain seq x y z
N MET A 1 31.28 55.35 5.82
CA MET A 1 30.44 54.20 6.20
C MET A 1 29.90 53.62 4.92
N ASN A 2 30.42 52.47 4.49
CA ASN A 2 30.38 52.03 3.09
C ASN A 2 29.00 51.44 2.73
N THR A 3 28.34 51.94 1.69
CA THR A 3 26.95 51.59 1.31
C THR A 3 26.71 50.09 1.08
N ASP A 4 27.78 49.33 0.86
CA ASP A 4 27.77 47.88 0.62
C ASP A 4 27.52 47.05 1.89
N ASN A 5 27.87 47.54 3.08
CA ASN A 5 27.60 46.82 4.33
C ASN A 5 26.15 47.04 4.81
N LEU A 6 25.54 48.15 4.41
CA LEU A 6 24.18 48.51 4.75
C LEU A 6 23.18 47.73 3.87
N SER A 7 23.47 47.55 2.59
CA SER A 7 22.66 46.73 1.68
C SER A 7 22.69 45.25 2.07
N ALA A 8 23.86 44.70 2.42
CA ALA A 8 23.99 43.33 2.91
C ALA A 8 23.21 43.10 4.23
N LEU A 9 23.23 44.07 5.14
CA LEU A 9 22.49 44.01 6.40
C LEU A 9 20.96 44.01 6.17
N VAL A 10 20.46 44.89 5.29
CA VAL A 10 19.03 45.01 5.00
C VAL A 10 18.50 43.75 4.30
N VAL A 11 19.26 43.18 3.36
CA VAL A 11 18.90 41.91 2.71
C VAL A 11 18.89 40.76 3.71
N GLY A 12 19.90 40.67 4.58
CA GLY A 12 19.96 39.65 5.63
C GLY A 12 18.76 39.71 6.57
N ILE A 13 18.38 40.90 7.04
CA ILE A 13 17.19 41.08 7.89
C ILE A 13 15.91 40.68 7.14
N GLY A 14 15.78 41.06 5.86
CA GLY A 14 14.62 40.68 5.03
C GLY A 14 14.45 39.17 4.89
N VAL A 15 15.53 38.43 4.66
CA VAL A 15 15.51 36.96 4.56
C VAL A 15 15.10 36.31 5.88
N VAL A 16 15.63 36.80 7.02
CA VAL A 16 15.29 36.28 8.35
C VAL A 16 13.80 36.51 8.68
N VAL A 17 13.26 37.68 8.35
CA VAL A 17 11.85 38.01 8.55
C VAL A 17 10.94 37.13 7.69
N LEU A 18 11.32 36.85 6.44
CA LEU A 18 10.56 35.96 5.55
C LEU A 18 10.52 34.52 6.08
N ILE A 19 11.67 33.98 6.53
CA ILE A 19 11.73 32.61 7.08
C ILE A 19 10.89 32.51 8.35
N ALA A 20 11.00 33.48 9.26
CA ALA A 20 10.23 33.50 10.49
C ALA A 20 8.72 33.66 10.21
N GLY A 21 8.34 34.55 9.29
CA GLY A 21 6.95 34.74 8.87
C GLY A 21 6.35 33.48 8.24
N PHE A 22 7.11 32.80 7.39
CA PHE A 22 6.71 31.52 6.79
C PHE A 22 6.51 30.44 7.85
N GLY A 23 7.42 30.32 8.82
CA GLY A 23 7.29 29.39 9.94
C GLY A 23 6.03 29.63 10.78
N VAL A 24 5.70 30.89 11.08
CA VAL A 24 4.48 31.26 11.83
C VAL A 24 3.22 31.02 11.00
N TYR A 25 3.24 31.31 9.69
CA TYR A 25 2.11 31.09 8.79
C TYR A 25 1.77 29.60 8.65
N PHE A 26 2.78 28.74 8.42
CA PHE A 26 2.57 27.31 8.25
C PHE A 26 2.39 26.55 9.57
N ASN A 27 2.86 27.09 10.70
CA ASN A 27 2.58 26.53 12.02
C ASN A 27 1.34 27.16 12.69
N SER A 28 0.49 27.84 11.92
CA SER A 28 -0.75 28.40 12.46
C SER A 28 -1.68 27.27 12.93
N PRO A 29 -2.14 27.31 14.19
CA PRO A 29 -2.97 26.25 14.77
C PRO A 29 -4.31 26.05 14.06
N GLY A 30 -4.75 26.99 13.22
CA GLY A 30 -5.94 26.85 12.38
C GLY A 30 -5.82 25.76 11.31
N LEU A 31 -4.64 25.62 10.69
CA LEU A 31 -4.39 24.59 9.68
C LEU A 31 -4.23 23.21 10.34
N ASN A 32 -3.52 23.16 11.47
CA ASN A 32 -3.37 21.94 12.27
C ASN A 32 -4.73 21.43 12.80
N LYS A 33 -5.65 22.35 13.16
CA LYS A 33 -7.03 21.99 13.56
C LYS A 33 -7.91 21.53 12.40
N ALA A 34 -7.72 22.08 11.20
CA ALA A 34 -8.46 21.64 10.01
C ALA A 34 -8.14 20.19 9.63
N VAL A 35 -6.87 19.77 9.82
CA VAL A 35 -6.42 18.39 9.58
C VAL A 35 -6.89 17.44 10.68
N SER A 36 -6.89 17.86 11.95
CA SER A 36 -7.33 17.00 13.05
C SER A 36 -8.86 16.81 13.11
N GLY A 37 -9.64 17.74 12.56
CA GLY A 37 -11.11 17.68 12.58
C GLY A 37 -11.77 16.65 11.65
N GLN A 38 -11.05 16.08 10.67
CA GLN A 38 -11.63 15.12 9.72
C GLN A 38 -11.38 13.64 10.05
N GLN A 39 -10.55 13.32 11.04
CA GLN A 39 -10.20 11.92 11.35
C GLN A 39 -11.21 11.18 12.25
N GLU A 40 -12.16 11.88 12.88
CA GLU A 40 -13.16 11.24 13.75
C GLU A 40 -14.31 10.57 12.97
N ASN A 41 -14.56 10.95 11.72
CA ASN A 41 -15.76 10.50 10.97
C ASN A 41 -15.57 9.28 10.06
N PHE A 42 -14.35 8.75 9.88
CA PHE A 42 -14.12 7.55 9.05
C PHE A 42 -14.04 6.23 9.83
N LYS A 43 -14.24 6.23 11.15
CA LYS A 43 -14.16 5.00 11.97
C LYS A 43 -15.37 4.07 11.89
N HIS A 44 -16.48 4.46 11.24
CA HIS A 44 -17.67 3.61 11.18
C HIS A 44 -18.37 3.68 9.81
N ALA A 45 -17.69 3.22 8.75
CA ALA A 45 -18.40 2.75 7.56
C ALA A 45 -18.97 1.35 7.87
N ASN A 46 -20.20 1.30 8.40
CA ASN A 46 -20.97 0.07 8.55
C ASN A 46 -21.34 -0.48 7.16
N ILE A 47 -20.51 -1.36 6.60
CA ILE A 47 -20.89 -2.22 5.47
C ILE A 47 -21.29 -3.59 6.03
N GLY A 48 -22.46 -3.65 6.66
CA GLY A 48 -23.04 -4.89 7.20
C GLY A 48 -22.20 -5.61 8.27
N ASN A 49 -22.55 -6.87 8.53
CA ASN A 49 -22.08 -7.68 9.67
C ASN A 49 -20.61 -8.17 9.57
N ALA A 50 -19.80 -7.59 8.69
CA ALA A 50 -18.39 -7.96 8.53
C ALA A 50 -17.49 -6.79 8.94
N THR A 51 -16.98 -6.81 10.17
CA THR A 51 -15.95 -5.88 10.63
C THR A 51 -14.63 -6.24 9.96
N LEU A 52 -14.39 -5.70 8.76
CA LEU A 52 -13.12 -5.86 8.06
C LEU A 52 -12.07 -4.96 8.72
N GLN A 53 -11.02 -5.59 9.25
CA GLN A 53 -9.93 -4.91 9.94
C GLN A 53 -9.16 -4.02 8.95
N ILE A 54 -9.04 -2.73 9.28
CA ILE A 54 -8.29 -1.74 8.50
C ILE A 54 -6.90 -1.60 9.11
N ASP A 55 -5.86 -1.65 8.29
CA ASP A 55 -4.48 -1.46 8.74
C ASP A 55 -4.09 0.03 8.83
N LYS A 56 -2.91 0.33 9.38
CA LYS A 56 -2.40 1.71 9.57
C LYS A 56 -2.38 2.53 8.28
N SER A 57 -2.18 1.88 7.13
CA SER A 57 -2.21 2.45 5.79
C SER A 57 -3.62 2.78 5.26
N GLN A 58 -4.66 2.56 6.07
CA GLN A 58 -6.07 2.75 5.72
C GLN A 58 -6.61 1.76 4.68
N PHE A 59 -5.83 0.74 4.31
CA PHE A 59 -6.31 -0.37 3.48
C PHE A 59 -6.87 -1.51 4.35
N ARG A 60 -7.77 -2.29 3.76
CA ARG A 60 -8.28 -3.51 4.39
C ARG A 60 -7.17 -4.55 4.44
N LEU A 61 -7.05 -5.24 5.56
CA LEU A 61 -6.22 -6.44 5.62
C LEU A 61 -6.74 -7.47 4.61
N ALA A 62 -5.80 -8.17 3.96
CA ALA A 62 -6.14 -9.25 3.05
C ALA A 62 -6.98 -10.29 3.79
N PRO A 63 -8.11 -10.74 3.22
CA PRO A 63 -8.89 -11.82 3.79
C PRO A 63 -8.10 -13.13 3.71
N GLU A 64 -8.34 -14.04 4.65
CA GLU A 64 -7.70 -15.36 4.66
C GLU A 64 -8.07 -16.18 3.42
N LEU A 65 -7.20 -17.11 3.03
CA LEU A 65 -7.47 -18.07 1.95
C LEU A 65 -8.56 -19.05 2.37
N ALA A 66 -9.80 -18.74 2.00
CA ALA A 66 -10.97 -19.53 2.38
C ALA A 66 -11.47 -20.41 1.22
N LYS A 67 -12.05 -21.57 1.56
CA LYS A 67 -12.73 -22.49 0.61
C LYS A 67 -11.84 -23.03 -0.51
N ILE A 68 -10.55 -23.26 -0.22
CA ILE A 68 -9.61 -23.89 -1.14
C ILE A 68 -9.87 -25.40 -1.18
N SER A 69 -10.07 -25.96 -2.37
CA SER A 69 -10.35 -27.38 -2.59
C SER A 69 -9.11 -28.27 -2.51
N GLY A 70 -7.93 -27.72 -2.86
CA GLY A 70 -6.66 -28.43 -2.86
C GLY A 70 -5.47 -27.49 -3.08
N TYR A 71 -4.27 -28.00 -2.86
CA TYR A 71 -3.02 -27.26 -3.02
C TYR A 71 -2.08 -28.01 -3.96
N ILE A 72 -1.39 -27.26 -4.81
CA ILE A 72 -0.38 -27.76 -5.74
C ILE A 72 0.94 -27.07 -5.39
N ASN A 73 2.06 -27.80 -5.49
CA ASN A 73 3.42 -27.35 -5.14
C ASN A 73 3.64 -27.00 -3.65
N THR A 74 2.62 -27.11 -2.79
CA THR A 74 2.71 -26.85 -1.36
C THR A 74 1.67 -27.67 -0.59
N ASN A 75 1.89 -27.78 0.73
CA ASN A 75 0.85 -28.14 1.69
C ASN A 75 -0.09 -26.93 1.92
N PRO A 76 -1.25 -27.12 2.58
CA PRO A 76 -2.11 -26.02 2.97
C PRO A 76 -1.34 -24.90 3.69
N ILE A 77 -1.62 -23.66 3.30
CA ILE A 77 -0.92 -22.47 3.78
C ILE A 77 -1.93 -21.38 4.15
N THR A 78 -1.63 -20.62 5.20
CA THR A 78 -2.42 -19.45 5.61
C THR A 78 -1.65 -18.15 5.36
N LEU A 79 -2.37 -17.03 5.27
CA LEU A 79 -1.72 -15.71 5.17
C LEU A 79 -0.93 -15.36 6.43
N ALA A 80 -1.28 -15.95 7.58
CA ALA A 80 -0.53 -15.79 8.82
C ALA A 80 0.89 -16.39 8.71
N ASP A 81 1.04 -17.53 8.04
CA ASP A 81 2.32 -18.21 7.81
C ASP A 81 3.26 -17.39 6.90
N LEU A 82 2.68 -16.49 6.10
CA LEU A 82 3.39 -15.65 5.14
C LEU A 82 3.70 -14.24 5.66
N LYS A 83 3.44 -13.96 6.94
CA LYS A 83 3.76 -12.66 7.53
C LYS A 83 5.23 -12.30 7.38
N GLY A 84 5.50 -11.05 7.01
CA GLY A 84 6.85 -10.53 6.76
C GLY A 84 7.37 -10.78 5.35
N LYS A 85 6.61 -11.49 4.50
CA LYS A 85 6.87 -11.63 3.06
C LYS A 85 5.99 -10.68 2.26
N VAL A 86 6.42 -10.36 1.05
CA VAL A 86 5.54 -9.73 0.06
C VAL A 86 4.78 -10.84 -0.63
N VAL A 87 3.44 -10.78 -0.60
CA VAL A 87 2.58 -11.82 -1.17
C VAL A 87 1.83 -11.23 -2.36
N LEU A 88 2.05 -11.81 -3.54
CA LEU A 88 1.27 -11.56 -4.74
C LEU A 88 0.23 -12.67 -4.88
N VAL A 89 -1.05 -12.30 -4.93
CA VAL A 89 -2.14 -13.25 -5.19
C VAL A 89 -2.60 -13.03 -6.63
N ASP A 90 -2.47 -14.06 -7.47
CA ASP A 90 -2.84 -14.05 -8.88
C ASP A 90 -4.03 -14.98 -9.11
N PHE A 91 -5.16 -14.44 -9.58
CA PHE A 91 -6.35 -15.23 -9.88
C PHE A 91 -6.31 -15.63 -11.35
N TRP A 92 -6.35 -16.92 -11.62
CA TRP A 92 -6.14 -17.44 -12.96
C TRP A 92 -6.90 -18.74 -13.20
N THR A 93 -6.99 -19.15 -14.45
CA THR A 93 -7.40 -20.49 -14.85
C THR A 93 -6.57 -20.96 -16.04
N TYR A 94 -6.37 -22.27 -16.20
CA TYR A 94 -5.37 -22.76 -17.15
C TYR A 94 -5.76 -22.58 -18.62
N SER A 95 -7.05 -22.54 -18.99
CA SER A 95 -7.46 -22.35 -20.40
C SER A 95 -7.57 -20.87 -20.82
N CYS A 96 -7.47 -19.95 -19.85
CA CYS A 96 -7.55 -18.52 -20.07
C CYS A 96 -6.30 -18.00 -20.80
N ILE A 97 -6.45 -17.64 -22.08
CA ILE A 97 -5.33 -17.14 -22.90
C ILE A 97 -4.68 -15.87 -22.33
N ASN A 98 -5.47 -15.03 -21.66
CA ASN A 98 -4.94 -13.82 -21.03
C ASN A 98 -4.05 -14.16 -19.83
N CYS A 99 -4.44 -15.18 -19.07
CA CYS A 99 -3.71 -15.69 -17.91
C CYS A 99 -2.42 -16.39 -18.37
N ILE A 100 -2.48 -17.21 -19.43
CA ILE A 100 -1.28 -17.84 -20.00
C ILE A 100 -0.23 -16.79 -20.41
N ARG A 101 -0.66 -15.64 -20.93
CA ARG A 101 0.24 -14.53 -21.31
C ARG A 101 0.88 -13.83 -20.11
N THR A 102 0.32 -13.93 -18.90
CA THR A 102 0.91 -13.33 -17.70
C THR A 102 1.94 -14.23 -17.03
N ILE A 103 1.83 -15.56 -17.18
CA ILE A 103 2.71 -16.55 -16.54
C ILE A 103 4.21 -16.26 -16.72
N PRO A 104 4.74 -15.97 -17.94
CA PRO A 104 6.17 -15.71 -18.11
C PRO A 104 6.69 -14.52 -17.28
N TYR A 105 5.84 -13.54 -16.98
CA TYR A 105 6.21 -12.42 -16.12
C TYR A 105 6.22 -12.81 -14.65
N LEU A 106 5.30 -13.67 -14.22
CA LEU A 106 5.27 -14.22 -12.87
C LEU A 106 6.49 -15.09 -12.61
N ASP A 107 6.88 -15.94 -13.57
CA ASP A 107 8.10 -16.76 -13.49
C ASP A 107 9.34 -15.87 -13.35
N ALA A 108 9.46 -14.84 -14.19
CA ALA A 108 10.57 -13.90 -14.12
C ALA A 108 10.62 -13.14 -12.77
N TRP A 109 9.47 -12.83 -12.17
CA TRP A 109 9.41 -12.22 -10.84
C TRP A 109 9.77 -13.20 -9.72
N HIS A 110 9.31 -14.45 -9.83
CA HIS A 110 9.68 -15.51 -8.91
C HIS A 110 11.19 -15.71 -8.90
N GLU A 111 11.80 -15.93 -10.06
CA GLU A 111 13.26 -16.09 -10.20
C GLU A 111 14.04 -14.91 -9.60
N LYS A 112 13.55 -13.68 -9.79
CA LYS A 112 14.25 -12.47 -9.36
C LYS A 112 14.10 -12.14 -7.87
N TYR A 113 12.96 -12.52 -7.26
CA TYR A 113 12.56 -12.00 -5.95
C TYR A 113 12.16 -13.06 -4.92
N ALA A 114 12.06 -14.35 -5.28
CA ALA A 114 11.70 -15.40 -4.32
C ALA A 114 12.64 -15.44 -3.10
N ASP A 115 13.96 -15.43 -3.35
CA ASP A 115 14.99 -15.40 -2.30
C ASP A 115 15.01 -14.09 -1.50
N LYS A 116 14.34 -13.06 -2.01
CA LYS A 116 14.20 -11.75 -1.35
C LYS A 116 12.88 -11.60 -0.59
N GLY A 117 12.11 -12.68 -0.50
CA GLY A 117 10.87 -12.72 0.28
C GLY A 117 9.59 -12.43 -0.52
N LEU A 118 9.62 -12.48 -1.86
CA LEU A 118 8.39 -12.53 -2.65
C LEU A 118 7.80 -13.95 -2.62
N VAL A 119 6.50 -14.05 -2.39
CA VAL A 119 5.71 -15.28 -2.55
C VAL A 119 4.59 -14.99 -3.53
N ILE A 120 4.43 -15.86 -4.52
CA ILE A 120 3.35 -15.80 -5.50
C ILE A 120 2.39 -16.96 -5.20
N ILE A 121 1.11 -16.64 -5.02
CA ILE A 121 0.03 -17.60 -4.83
C ILE A 121 -0.89 -17.53 -6.04
N GLY A 122 -0.85 -18.54 -6.89
CA GLY A 122 -1.80 -18.70 -8.00
C GLY A 122 -3.11 -19.31 -7.50
N VAL A 123 -4.16 -18.51 -7.38
CA VAL A 123 -5.51 -18.96 -7.01
C VAL A 123 -6.24 -19.40 -8.28
N HIS A 124 -6.19 -20.71 -8.53
CA HIS A 124 -6.88 -21.32 -9.66
C HIS A 124 -8.40 -21.21 -9.45
N THR A 125 -9.05 -20.38 -10.25
CA THR A 125 -10.49 -20.10 -10.20
C THR A 125 -11.12 -20.52 -11.52
N PRO A 126 -11.62 -21.75 -11.62
CA PRO A 126 -12.06 -22.35 -12.88
C PRO A 126 -13.22 -21.55 -13.50
N GLU A 127 -13.11 -21.27 -14.79
CA GLU A 127 -14.17 -20.69 -15.63
C GLU A 127 -15.13 -21.79 -16.11
N PHE A 128 -14.61 -22.98 -16.40
CA PHE A 128 -15.37 -24.13 -16.89
C PHE A 128 -15.28 -25.35 -15.96
N GLU A 129 -16.24 -26.27 -16.09
CA GLU A 129 -16.29 -27.51 -15.28
C GLU A 129 -15.04 -28.37 -15.44
N PHE A 130 -14.52 -28.47 -16.67
CA PHE A 130 -13.33 -29.28 -16.96
C PHE A 130 -12.05 -28.71 -16.32
N GLU A 131 -12.09 -27.49 -15.82
CA GLU A 131 -10.93 -26.86 -15.17
C GLU A 131 -10.86 -27.14 -13.67
N LYS A 132 -11.84 -27.85 -13.10
CA LYS A 132 -11.86 -28.17 -11.66
C LYS A 132 -10.96 -29.35 -11.30
N ASP A 133 -10.57 -30.14 -12.29
CA ASP A 133 -9.87 -31.42 -12.15
C ASP A 133 -8.34 -31.26 -12.14
#